data_AF-A0ABC9ZLN8-F1
#
_entry.id   AF-A0ABC9ZLN8-F1
#
_cell.length_a   1.000
_cell.length_b   1.000
_cell.length_c   1.000
_cell.angle_alpha   90.00
_cell.angle_beta   90.00
_cell.angle_gamma   90.00
#
_symmetry.space_group_name_H-M   'P 1'
#
loop_
_entity.id
_entity.type
_entity.pdbx_description
1 polymer ?
#
loop_
_entity_poly.entity_id
_entity_poly.type
_entity_poly.pdbx_seq_one_letter_code
_entity_poly.pdbx_strand_id
1 'polypeptide(L)'
;MSLNEAAKAGFLKKAALLDQSFSRFSVRAILAGVYLCIGTVFAGVVGQAVEELAPGLGSVTFALFFGLGLFAIVILGAELATGNMMYMVYGAMQKHLSWGQGLLRTAYYHDL
;
A
#
# COMPACT_ATOMS: atom_id res chain seq x y z
N MET A 1 -9.14 8.68 18.59
CA MET A 1 -9.73 8.55 17.24
C MET A 1 -10.19 7.10 17.09
N SER A 2 -11.45 6.85 16.73
CA SER A 2 -11.92 5.47 16.53
C SER A 2 -11.38 4.91 15.20
N LEU A 3 -11.35 3.58 15.06
CA LEU A 3 -10.91 2.92 13.83
C LEU A 3 -11.70 3.41 12.59
N ASN A 4 -13.00 3.67 12.78
CA ASN A 4 -13.89 4.16 11.73
C ASN A 4 -13.51 5.59 11.27
N GLU A 5 -13.15 6.47 12.21
CA GLU A 5 -12.69 7.82 11.87
C GLU A 5 -11.34 7.79 11.15
N ALA A 6 -10.43 6.90 11.54
CA ALA A 6 -9.15 6.71 10.86
C ALA A 6 -9.33 6.21 9.42
N ALA A 7 -10.22 5.23 9.23
CA ALA A 7 -10.54 4.69 7.92
C ALA A 7 -11.17 5.76 7.00
N LYS A 8 -12.09 6.55 7.53
CA LYS A 8 -12.72 7.68 6.81
C LYS A 8 -11.70 8.76 6.42
N ALA A 9 -10.83 9.16 7.34
CA ALA A 9 -9.78 10.13 7.04
C ALA A 9 -8.82 9.63 5.95
N GLY A 10 -8.45 8.35 6.00
CA GLY A 10 -7.61 7.71 4.97
C GLY A 10 -8.26 7.70 3.60
N PHE A 11 -9.54 7.36 3.51
CA PHE A 11 -10.32 7.43 2.26
C PHE A 11 -10.36 8.85 1.70
N LEU A 12 -10.77 9.83 2.51
CA LEU A 12 -10.92 11.22 2.06
C LEU A 12 -9.61 11.80 1.53
N LYS A 13 -8.49 11.54 2.20
CA LYS A 13 -7.18 12.02 1.78
C LYS A 13 -6.75 11.43 0.44
N LYS A 14 -7.01 10.13 0.22
CA LYS A 14 -6.67 9.43 -1.02
C LYS A 14 -7.56 9.85 -2.17
N ALA A 15 -8.87 9.95 -1.94
CA ALA A 15 -9.82 10.47 -2.92
C ALA A 15 -9.47 11.91 -3.34
N ALA A 16 -9.21 12.80 -2.38
CA ALA A 16 -8.83 14.18 -2.67
C ALA A 16 -7.50 14.30 -3.43
N LEU A 17 -6.50 13.47 -3.10
CA LEU A 17 -5.22 13.47 -3.80
C LEU A 17 -5.36 13.05 -5.27
N LEU A 18 -6.21 12.04 -5.52
CA LEU A 18 -6.56 11.58 -6.85
C LEU A 18 -7.30 12.66 -7.64
N ASP A 19 -8.30 13.28 -7.03
CA ASP A 19 -9.14 14.29 -7.69
C ASP A 19 -8.37 15.60 -7.96
N GLN A 20 -7.40 15.98 -7.11
CA GLN A 20 -6.65 17.23 -7.24
C GLN A 20 -5.41 17.12 -8.15
N SER A 21 -4.69 16.00 -8.10
CA SER A 21 -3.39 15.90 -8.77
C SER A 21 -2.98 14.46 -9.05
N PHE A 22 -3.37 13.97 -10.23
CA PHE A 22 -2.95 12.66 -10.72
C PHE A 22 -1.41 12.52 -10.76
N SER A 23 -0.70 13.54 -11.26
CA SER A 23 0.77 13.50 -11.35
C SER A 23 1.46 13.25 -10.00
N ARG A 24 0.98 13.89 -8.92
CA ARG A 24 1.52 13.68 -7.56
C ARG A 24 1.15 12.31 -7.02
N PHE A 25 -0.05 11.82 -7.31
CA PHE A 25 -0.46 10.47 -6.96
C PHE A 25 0.43 9.42 -7.65
N SER A 26 0.64 9.54 -8.95
CA SER A 26 1.42 8.60 -9.76
C SER A 26 2.89 8.56 -9.33
N VAL A 27 3.52 9.70 -9.04
CA VAL A 27 4.87 9.72 -8.48
C VAL A 27 4.93 9.00 -7.13
N ARG A 28 3.96 9.24 -6.23
CA ARG A 28 3.90 8.54 -4.93
C ARG A 28 3.62 7.05 -5.09
N ALA A 29 2.91 6.62 -6.12
CA ALA A 29 2.66 5.23 -6.43
C ALA A 29 3.90 4.52 -6.99
N ILE A 30 4.64 5.17 -7.90
CA ILE A 30 5.91 4.66 -8.42
C ILE A 30 6.92 4.52 -7.26
N LEU A 31 7.04 5.52 -6.41
CA LEU A 31 7.90 5.46 -5.22
C LEU A 31 7.50 4.32 -4.29
N ALA A 32 6.20 4.09 -4.07
CA ALA A 32 5.73 2.94 -3.27
C ALA A 32 6.21 1.61 -3.86
N GLY A 33 6.15 1.46 -5.18
CA GLY A 33 6.67 0.27 -5.88
C GLY A 33 8.19 0.10 -5.71
N VAL A 34 8.95 1.19 -5.87
CA VAL A 34 10.41 1.16 -5.66
C VAL A 34 10.77 0.75 -4.24
N TYR A 35 10.12 1.35 -3.23
CA TYR A 35 10.34 1.01 -1.83
C TYR A 35 9.96 -0.44 -1.52
N LEU A 36 8.87 -0.95 -2.12
CA LEU A 36 8.47 -2.35 -1.96
C LEU A 36 9.50 -3.30 -2.58
N CYS A 37 10.01 -3.00 -3.78
CA CYS A 37 11.05 -3.80 -4.43
C CYS A 37 12.31 -3.86 -3.57
N ILE A 38 12.80 -2.71 -3.09
CA ILE A 38 13.99 -2.64 -2.24
C ILE A 38 13.78 -3.44 -0.94
N GLY A 39 12.65 -3.24 -0.26
CA GLY A 39 12.33 -3.95 0.97
C GLY A 39 12.22 -5.47 0.76
N THR A 40 11.63 -5.90 -0.35
CA THR A 40 11.48 -7.32 -0.69
C THR A 40 12.82 -7.98 -1.01
N VAL A 41 13.67 -7.32 -1.79
CA VAL A 41 15.02 -7.83 -2.09
C VAL A 41 15.84 -7.94 -0.81
N PHE A 42 15.82 -6.91 0.03
CA PHE A 42 16.50 -6.93 1.32
C PHE A 42 16.00 -8.08 2.21
N ALA A 43 14.68 -8.20 2.38
CA ALA A 43 14.09 -9.28 3.17
C ALA A 43 14.46 -10.67 2.61
N GLY A 44 14.51 -10.80 1.28
CA GLY A 44 14.91 -12.03 0.58
C GLY A 44 16.35 -12.43 0.89
N VAL A 45 17.30 -11.50 0.76
CA VAL A 45 18.72 -11.74 1.03
C VAL A 45 18.94 -12.11 2.50
N VAL A 46 18.34 -11.37 3.43
CA VAL A 46 18.47 -11.66 4.87
C VAL A 46 17.80 -12.99 5.22
N GLY A 47 16.62 -13.27 4.65
CA GLY A 47 15.92 -14.54 4.85
C GLY A 47 16.75 -15.74 4.39
N GLN A 48 17.39 -15.65 3.22
CA GLN A 48 18.28 -16.69 2.72
C GLN A 48 19.51 -16.89 3.61
N ALA A 49 20.16 -15.80 4.02
CA ALA A 49 21.31 -15.88 4.92
C ALA A 49 20.96 -16.55 6.25
N VAL A 50 19.78 -16.24 6.81
CA VAL A 50 19.32 -16.89 8.04
C VAL A 50 18.95 -18.36 7.82
N GLU A 51 18.39 -18.72 6.67
CA GLU A 51 18.10 -20.13 6.36
C GLU A 51 19.37 -20.99 6.33
N GLU A 52 20.48 -20.46 5.80
CA GLU A 52 21.77 -21.15 5.78
C GLU A 52 22.37 -21.35 7.19
N LEU A 53 22.18 -20.37 8.09
CA LEU A 53 22.68 -20.40 9.46
C LEU A 53 21.78 -21.21 10.41
N ALA A 54 20.47 -21.11 10.24
CA ALA A 54 19.44 -21.69 11.09
C ALA A 54 18.25 -22.16 10.22
N PRO A 55 18.32 -23.40 9.68
CA PRO A 55 17.29 -23.94 8.81
C PRO A 55 15.89 -23.88 9.46
N GLY A 56 14.91 -23.44 8.67
CA GLY A 56 13.52 -23.22 9.10
C GLY A 56 13.21 -21.80 9.58
N LEU A 57 14.20 -20.97 9.90
CA LEU A 57 13.98 -19.58 10.35
C LEU A 57 14.05 -18.53 9.23
N GLY A 58 14.49 -18.89 8.03
CA GLY A 58 14.63 -17.94 6.91
C GLY A 58 13.29 -17.33 6.48
N SER A 59 12.23 -18.15 6.43
CA SER A 59 10.88 -17.69 6.07
C SER A 59 10.27 -16.72 7.09
N VAL A 60 10.48 -16.98 8.39
CA VAL A 60 10.05 -16.09 9.48
C VAL A 60 10.79 -14.77 9.42
N THR A 61 12.10 -14.83 9.18
CA THR A 61 12.96 -13.65 9.04
C THR A 61 12.56 -12.81 7.84
N PHE A 62 12.31 -13.44 6.69
CA PHE A 62 11.78 -12.78 5.51
C PHE A 62 10.47 -12.06 5.83
N ALA A 63 9.51 -12.73 6.46
CA ALA A 63 8.20 -12.15 6.78
C ALA A 63 8.31 -10.93 7.70
N LEU A 64 9.21 -10.96 8.69
CA LEU A 64 9.46 -9.83 9.59
C LEU A 64 10.02 -8.61 8.83
N PHE A 65 11.06 -8.79 8.04
CA PHE A 65 11.67 -7.68 7.29
C PHE A 65 10.82 -7.17 6.14
N PHE A 66 10.05 -8.05 5.49
CA PHE A 66 9.05 -7.65 4.50
C PHE A 66 7.96 -6.78 5.15
N GLY A 67 7.47 -7.17 6.33
CA GLY A 67 6.53 -6.35 7.12
C GLY A 67 7.09 -4.98 7.48
N LEU A 68 8.37 -4.90 7.86
CA LEU A 68 9.06 -3.63 8.11
C LEU A 68 9.20 -2.79 6.82
N GLY A 69 9.41 -3.42 5.67
CA GLY A 69 9.38 -2.75 4.37
C GLY A 69 8.03 -2.09 4.08
N LEU A 70 6.92 -2.81 4.33
CA LEU A 70 5.56 -2.24 4.22
C LEU A 70 5.33 -1.10 5.22
N PHE A 71 5.83 -1.21 6.45
CA PHE A 71 5.75 -0.13 7.43
C PHE A 71 6.47 1.14 6.97
N ALA A 72 7.65 1.01 6.37
CA ALA A 72 8.40 2.14 5.84
C ALA A 72 7.64 2.89 4.73
N ILE A 73 6.94 2.16 3.84
CA ILE A 73 6.09 2.74 2.78
C ILE A 73 4.99 3.65 3.39
N VAL A 74 4.41 3.23 4.51
CA VAL A 74 3.37 4.01 5.21
C VAL A 74 3.95 5.29 5.82
N ILE A 75 5.11 5.20 6.50
CA ILE A 75 5.79 6.36 7.11
C ILE A 75 6.22 7.39 6.04
N LEU A 76 6.73 6.92 4.91
CA LEU A 76 7.12 7.77 3.78
C LEU A 76 5.90 8.37 3.06
N GLY A 77 4.69 7.96 3.43
CA GLY A 77 3.46 8.42 2.81
C GLY A 77 3.40 8.08 1.33
N ALA A 78 3.96 6.95 0.89
CA ALA A 78 3.83 6.51 -0.49
C ALA A 78 2.44 5.87 -0.73
N GLU A 79 1.97 5.87 -1.97
CA GLU A 79 0.61 5.42 -2.31
C GLU A 79 0.65 3.98 -2.85
N LEU A 80 0.43 2.99 -1.98
CA LEU A 80 0.43 1.58 -2.38
C LEU A 80 -0.94 1.13 -2.90
N ALA A 81 -0.95 0.42 -4.03
CA ALA A 81 -2.19 -0.01 -4.71
C ALA A 81 -3.13 -0.82 -3.82
N THR A 82 -2.62 -1.80 -3.07
CA THR A 82 -3.43 -2.65 -2.19
C THR A 82 -4.09 -1.85 -1.05
N GLY A 83 -3.36 -0.88 -0.48
CA GLY A 83 -3.92 0.06 0.49
C GLY A 83 -5.00 0.94 -0.12
N ASN A 84 -4.80 1.44 -1.33
CA ASN A 84 -5.77 2.25 -2.05
C ASN A 84 -7.06 1.48 -2.33
N MET A 85 -6.96 0.21 -2.75
CA MET A 85 -8.12 -0.67 -2.93
C MET A 85 -8.92 -0.82 -1.63
N MET A 86 -8.24 -1.05 -0.49
CA MET A 86 -8.92 -1.15 0.82
C MET A 86 -9.73 0.11 1.15
N TYR A 87 -9.14 1.30 0.99
CA TYR A 87 -9.85 2.55 1.29
C TYR A 87 -11.00 2.85 0.32
N MET A 88 -10.86 2.48 -0.96
CA MET A 88 -11.93 2.64 -1.95
C MET A 88 -13.11 1.70 -1.67
N VAL A 89 -12.84 0.45 -1.30
CA VAL A 89 -13.87 -0.51 -0.87
C VAL A 89 -14.57 -0.02 0.40
N TYR A 90 -13.82 0.47 1.38
CA TYR A 90 -14.39 1.10 2.58
C TYR A 90 -15.30 2.28 2.21
N GLY A 91 -14.86 3.17 1.32
CA GLY A 91 -15.66 4.29 0.84
C GLY A 91 -16.96 3.86 0.15
N ALA A 92 -16.92 2.77 -0.64
CA ALA A 92 -18.11 2.20 -1.27
C ALA A 92 -19.08 1.56 -0.26
N MET A 93 -18.57 0.82 0.73
CA MET A 93 -19.37 0.24 1.81
C MET A 93 -20.10 1.31 2.64
N GLN A 94 -19.41 2.41 2.93
CA GLN A 94 -19.96 3.53 3.70
C GLN A 94 -20.77 4.52 2.86
N LYS A 95 -21.04 4.19 1.59
CA LYS A 95 -21.79 5.03 0.64
C LYS A 95 -21.18 6.42 0.41
N HIS A 96 -19.88 6.58 0.67
CA HIS A 96 -19.12 7.77 0.29
C HIS A 96 -18.76 7.79 -1.20
N LEU A 97 -18.87 6.63 -1.87
CA LEU A 97 -18.64 6.46 -3.30
C LEU A 97 -19.62 5.40 -3.83
N SER A 98 -20.07 5.51 -5.09
CA SER A 98 -20.82 4.40 -5.70
C SER A 98 -19.89 3.20 -5.99
N TRP A 99 -20.42 1.98 -5.94
CA TRP A 99 -19.64 0.76 -6.22
C TRP A 99 -18.99 0.78 -7.61
N GLY A 100 -19.69 1.32 -8.62
CA GLY A 100 -19.14 1.48 -9.98
C GLY A 100 -17.94 2.43 -10.01
N GLN A 101 -18.04 3.58 -9.32
CA GLN A 101 -16.91 4.50 -9.19
C GLN A 101 -15.78 3.93 -8.33
N GLY A 102 -16.09 3.13 -7.30
CA GLY A 102 -15.11 2.41 -6.49
C GLY A 102 -14.29 1.46 -7.33
N LEU A 103 -14.97 0.61 -8.11
CA LEU A 103 -14.31 -0.33 -9.03
C LEU A 103 -13.48 0.39 -10.08
N LEU A 104 -14.03 1.41 -10.75
CA LEU A 104 -13.30 2.22 -11.74
C LEU A 104 -12.03 2.85 -11.16
N ARG A 105 -12.14 3.49 -9.98
CA ARG A 105 -11.02 4.13 -9.29
C ARG A 105 -9.98 3.13 -8.78
N THR A 106 -10.35 1.86 -8.58
CA THR A 106 -9.41 0.78 -8.20
C THR A 106 -8.79 0.02 -9.37
N ALA A 107 -9.49 -0.10 -10.50
CA ALA A 107 -9.14 -1.03 -11.57
C ALA A 107 -8.63 -0.37 -12.87
N TYR A 108 -9.01 0.87 -13.15
CA TYR A 108 -8.90 1.46 -14.51
C TYR A 108 -8.28 2.87 -14.53
N TYR A 109 -7.08 3.05 -13.98
CA TYR A 109 -6.30 4.29 -14.18
C TYR A 109 -5.17 4.04 -15.19
N HIS A 110 -5.53 3.61 -16.41
CA HIS A 110 -4.57 3.45 -17.51
C HIS A 110 -4.51 4.63 -18.48
N ASP A 111 -5.53 5.49 -18.62
CA ASP A 111 -5.47 6.63 -19.58
C ASP A 111 -6.49 7.75 -19.26
N LEU A 112 -6.15 8.67 -18.36
CA LEU A 112 -6.71 10.04 -18.28
C LEU A 112 -5.62 11.03 -17.81
#